data_AF-A0A4Z1A175-F1
#
_entry.id   AF-A0A4Z1A175-F1
#
_cell.length_a   1.000
_cell.length_b   1.000
_cell.length_c   1.000
_cell.angle_alpha   90.00
_cell.angle_beta   90.00
_cell.angle_gamma   90.00
#
_symmetry.space_group_name_H-M   'P 1'
#
loop_
_entity.id
_entity.type
_entity.pdbx_description
1 polymer ?
#
loop_
_entity_poly.entity_id
_entity_poly.type
_entity_poly.pdbx_seq_one_letter_code
_entity_poly.pdbx_strand_id
1 'polypeptide(L)'
;MQRIEFLSRISLTALLVSGIRQNLDAKKTNLTSDQNVFEFEIANYPIDRTKEILSSILAEVNKGEIEFNLFLDSFAKELEVRFPLQDKNKISSYKELYSFSIKMEILCELTIMLIGIWQNLCIQIGFDGYQIRDFKTDSNTIKNAMIGFGNKIQNHKIPMILEHQTKKISWKPFKISLRLPWFGGIKTEKLISYTIDLEQIFGLDPKQIKGSNQSEISLRTTEFFSHTTNLINLVDGIRARWHQYAVRFYYMEYAQRKYESWQNLKMRNSHHKHYQNLIRSYSFESAMETIQNRAYHMQSGVYHSIDRQSQQMVVSSLVLMMKDLGKWIGVDRNLFRTLKLENSYGGIISVSTGMSAIDSLKNLEQGIRFLKEERKKFFAEETL
;
A
#
# COMPACT_ATOMS: atom_id res chain seq x y z
N MET A 1 31.50 28.09 18.52
CA MET A 1 31.22 26.81 17.84
C MET A 1 30.34 27.14 16.65
N GLN A 2 30.88 27.05 15.43
CA GLN A 2 30.11 27.39 14.23
C GLN A 2 28.96 26.39 14.08
N ARG A 3 27.79 26.83 13.62
CA ARG A 3 26.59 25.98 13.37
C ARG A 3 26.92 24.71 12.56
N ILE A 4 28.00 24.77 11.79
CA ILE A 4 28.60 23.72 10.98
C ILE A 4 29.27 22.60 11.81
N GLU A 5 30.10 22.93 12.82
CA GLU A 5 30.66 21.93 13.74
C GLU A 5 29.58 21.26 14.61
N PHE A 6 28.48 21.97 14.82
CA PHE A 6 27.32 21.43 15.53
C PHE A 6 26.52 20.46 14.65
N LEU A 7 26.23 20.82 13.39
CA LEU A 7 25.54 19.95 12.43
C LEU A 7 26.37 18.73 12.01
N SER A 8 27.69 18.84 11.91
CA SER A 8 28.58 17.71 11.61
C SER A 8 28.73 16.75 12.80
N ARG A 9 28.49 17.22 14.03
CA ARG A 9 28.51 16.39 15.25
C ARG A 9 27.17 15.72 15.55
N ILE A 10 26.06 16.23 15.00
CA ILE A 10 24.79 15.51 15.00
C ILE A 10 24.92 14.40 13.96
N SER A 11 24.90 13.15 14.39
CA SER A 11 25.00 12.00 13.48
C SER A 11 23.91 12.06 12.40
N LEU A 12 24.22 11.66 11.16
CA LEU A 12 23.27 11.49 10.06
C LEU A 12 21.98 10.80 10.54
N THR A 13 22.18 9.75 11.34
CA THR A 13 21.19 9.00 12.06
C THR A 13 20.26 9.86 12.91
N ALA A 14 20.79 10.72 13.78
CA ALA A 14 19.99 11.60 14.62
C ALA A 14 19.24 12.65 13.79
N LEU A 15 19.80 13.13 12.67
CA LEU A 15 19.12 14.03 11.73
C LEU A 15 17.98 13.33 10.99
N LEU A 16 18.21 12.13 10.47
CA LEU A 16 17.18 11.32 9.80
C LEU A 16 16.04 10.98 10.78
N VAL A 17 16.38 10.53 12.00
CA VAL A 17 15.40 10.22 13.05
C VAL A 17 14.65 11.48 13.50
N SER A 18 15.32 12.63 13.60
CA SER A 18 14.67 13.92 13.92
C SER A 18 13.75 14.41 12.81
N GLY A 19 14.14 14.27 11.54
CA GLY A 19 13.28 14.57 10.38
C GLY A 19 12.02 13.71 10.34
N ILE A 20 12.12 12.43 10.74
CA ILE A 20 10.97 11.55 10.94
C ILE A 20 10.07 12.10 12.05
N ARG A 21 10.64 12.57 13.17
CA ARG A 21 9.87 13.14 14.29
C ARG A 21 9.09 14.40 13.94
N GLN A 22 9.64 15.29 13.11
CA GLN A 22 8.94 16.52 12.70
C GLN A 22 7.73 16.26 11.79
N ASN A 23 7.68 15.10 11.12
CA ASN A 23 6.52 14.68 10.32
C ASN A 23 5.44 13.93 11.14
N LEU A 24 5.65 13.72 12.45
CA LEU A 24 4.79 12.88 13.30
C LEU A 24 3.68 13.61 14.06
N ASP A 25 3.34 14.85 13.71
CA ASP A 25 2.18 15.52 14.29
C ASP A 25 0.86 14.93 13.74
N ALA A 26 0.50 13.74 14.23
CA ALA A 26 -0.77 13.08 13.95
C ALA A 26 -1.51 12.76 15.27
N LYS A 27 -2.74 13.27 15.34
CA LYS A 27 -3.70 13.08 16.43
C LYS A 27 -3.94 11.58 16.69
N LYS A 28 -3.89 11.19 17.97
CA LYS A 28 -4.34 9.87 18.42
C LYS A 28 -5.83 9.71 18.16
N THR A 29 -6.21 8.83 17.25
CA THR A 29 -7.55 8.27 17.19
C THR A 29 -7.51 6.87 17.78
N ASN A 30 -8.00 6.74 19.01
CA ASN A 30 -8.30 5.45 19.61
C ASN A 30 -9.63 4.97 19.01
N LEU A 31 -9.58 3.96 18.15
CA LEU A 31 -10.76 3.19 17.77
C LEU A 31 -10.58 1.77 18.30
N THR A 32 -11.08 1.56 19.51
CA THR A 32 -11.42 0.23 20.03
C THR A 32 -12.86 -0.06 19.59
N SER A 33 -13.03 -1.05 18.71
CA SER A 33 -14.34 -1.65 18.45
C SER A 33 -14.34 -3.06 19.03
N ASP A 34 -15.05 -3.24 20.13
CA ASP A 34 -15.46 -4.58 20.60
C ASP A 34 -16.37 -5.19 19.53
N GLN A 35 -15.89 -6.25 18.87
CA GLN A 35 -16.66 -6.92 17.81
C GLN A 35 -17.51 -8.06 18.39
N ASN A 36 -18.82 -7.87 18.36
CA ASN A 36 -19.78 -8.95 18.46
C ASN A 36 -19.65 -9.88 17.24
N VAL A 37 -19.56 -11.19 17.51
CA VAL A 37 -19.18 -12.23 16.53
C VAL A 37 -20.20 -12.45 15.40
N PHE A 38 -21.41 -11.89 15.51
CA PHE A 38 -22.51 -12.12 14.57
C PHE A 38 -22.93 -10.93 13.69
N GLU A 39 -22.38 -9.73 13.89
CA GLU A 39 -22.70 -8.62 12.99
C GLU A 39 -21.87 -8.72 11.70
N PHE A 40 -22.57 -8.80 10.59
CA PHE A 40 -22.01 -8.43 9.31
C PHE A 40 -21.85 -6.91 9.30
N GLU A 41 -20.65 -6.43 9.63
CA GLU A 41 -20.29 -5.02 9.48
C GLU A 41 -19.87 -4.75 8.03
N ILE A 42 -20.18 -3.57 7.51
CA ILE A 42 -19.66 -3.13 6.22
C ILE A 42 -18.17 -2.86 6.40
N ALA A 43 -17.31 -3.67 5.78
CA ALA A 43 -15.87 -3.45 5.84
C ALA A 43 -15.50 -2.11 5.18
N ASN A 44 -14.52 -1.41 5.73
CA ASN A 44 -14.05 -0.15 5.17
C ASN A 44 -12.52 -0.08 5.26
N TYR A 45 -11.86 0.21 4.13
CA TYR A 45 -10.43 0.47 4.07
C TYR A 45 -10.18 1.97 3.94
N PRO A 46 -9.66 2.65 4.99
CA PRO A 46 -9.39 4.08 4.98
C PRO A 46 -8.39 4.49 3.89
N ILE A 47 -8.53 5.70 3.34
CA ILE A 47 -7.60 6.24 2.32
C ILE A 47 -6.19 6.37 2.86
N ASP A 48 -6.06 6.90 4.08
CA ASP A 48 -4.79 7.19 4.73
C ASP A 48 -4.29 6.04 5.63
N ARG A 49 -4.85 4.83 5.49
CA ARG A 49 -4.58 3.68 6.36
C ARG A 49 -3.08 3.41 6.54
N THR A 50 -2.32 3.44 5.46
CA THR A 50 -0.87 3.21 5.47
C THR A 50 -0.12 4.31 6.22
N LYS A 51 -0.51 5.58 6.05
CA LYS A 51 0.08 6.71 6.77
C LYS A 51 -0.24 6.63 8.27
N GLU A 52 -1.47 6.27 8.63
CA GLU A 52 -1.87 6.05 10.03
C GLU A 52 -1.04 4.94 10.68
N ILE A 53 -0.87 3.80 10.00
CA ILE A 53 -0.06 2.69 10.49
C ILE A 53 1.39 3.13 10.64
N LEU A 54 1.95 3.79 9.62
CA LEU A 54 3.31 4.32 9.64
C LEU A 54 3.50 5.24 10.86
N SER A 55 2.66 6.27 11.01
CA SER A 55 2.73 7.20 12.15
C SER A 55 2.58 6.49 13.50
N SER A 56 1.72 5.48 13.59
CA SER A 56 1.54 4.69 14.81
C SER A 56 2.78 3.85 15.16
N ILE A 57 3.40 3.18 14.18
CA ILE A 57 4.65 2.42 14.40
C ILE A 57 5.77 3.37 14.76
N LEU A 58 5.89 4.48 14.03
CA LEU A 58 6.90 5.50 14.27
C LEU A 58 6.78 6.08 15.70
N ALA A 59 5.57 6.35 16.17
CA ALA A 59 5.34 6.81 17.53
C ALA A 59 5.73 5.77 18.60
N GLU A 60 5.52 4.47 18.33
CA GLU A 60 5.89 3.39 19.25
C GLU A 60 7.41 3.16 19.31
N VAL A 61 8.08 3.24 18.16
CA VAL A 61 9.51 2.96 18.01
C VAL A 61 10.38 4.15 18.41
N ASN A 62 9.90 5.39 18.22
CA ASN A 62 10.68 6.60 18.47
C ASN A 62 10.68 7.02 19.96
N LYS A 63 11.38 6.26 20.80
CA LYS A 63 11.62 6.59 22.23
C LYS A 63 13.07 7.08 22.40
N GLY A 64 13.31 8.39 22.30
CA GLY A 64 14.65 8.98 22.52
C GLY A 64 15.60 8.89 21.32
N GLU A 65 16.86 9.24 21.52
CA GLU A 65 17.90 9.11 20.49
C GLU A 65 18.12 7.63 20.17
N ILE A 66 17.75 7.23 18.96
CA ILE A 66 17.89 5.85 18.48
C ILE A 66 18.77 5.83 17.24
N GLU A 67 19.64 4.82 17.13
CA GLU A 67 20.45 4.68 15.93
C GLU A 67 19.62 4.26 14.71
N PHE A 68 19.99 4.64 13.50
CA PHE A 68 19.15 4.46 12.31
C PHE A 68 18.90 2.98 11.99
N ASN A 69 19.94 2.15 12.14
CA ASN A 69 19.80 0.70 11.99
C ASN A 69 18.92 0.09 13.08
N LEU A 70 19.06 0.55 14.33
CA LEU A 70 18.21 0.10 15.45
C LEU A 70 16.76 0.54 15.27
N PHE A 71 16.54 1.74 14.73
CA PHE A 71 15.23 2.25 14.35
C PHE A 71 14.59 1.37 13.27
N LEU A 72 15.29 1.11 12.15
CA LEU A 72 14.78 0.27 11.07
C LEU A 72 14.50 -1.17 11.56
N ASP A 73 15.33 -1.69 12.44
CA ASP A 73 15.13 -3.01 13.04
C ASP A 73 13.92 -3.08 13.96
N SER A 74 13.73 -2.04 14.77
CA SER A 74 12.58 -1.94 15.68
C SER A 74 11.29 -1.71 14.89
N PHE A 75 11.36 -0.90 13.83
CA PHE A 75 10.27 -0.73 12.87
C PHE A 75 9.90 -2.06 12.19
N ALA A 76 10.89 -2.81 11.72
CA ALA A 76 10.65 -4.12 11.09
C ALA A 76 10.02 -5.11 12.08
N LYS A 77 10.46 -5.13 13.34
CA LYS A 77 9.85 -5.96 14.39
C LYS A 77 8.40 -5.60 14.65
N GLU A 78 8.09 -4.31 14.80
CA GLU A 78 6.74 -3.84 15.04
C GLU A 78 5.82 -4.14 13.84
N LEU A 79 6.34 -4.00 12.61
CA LEU A 79 5.63 -4.35 11.40
C LEU A 79 5.33 -5.86 11.32
N GLU A 80 6.26 -6.71 11.77
CA GLU A 80 6.07 -8.16 11.84
C GLU A 80 5.00 -8.55 12.88
N VAL A 81 4.99 -7.87 14.03
CA VAL A 81 3.98 -8.08 15.08
C VAL A 81 2.58 -7.71 14.59
N ARG A 82 2.43 -6.59 13.86
CA ARG A 82 1.12 -6.12 13.37
C ARG A 82 0.59 -6.92 12.19
N PHE A 83 1.47 -7.40 11.32
CA PHE A 83 1.11 -8.12 10.11
C PHE A 83 1.82 -9.48 10.04
N PRO A 84 1.57 -10.39 11.00
CA PRO A 84 2.32 -11.62 11.10
C PRO A 84 2.07 -12.51 9.88
N LEU A 85 3.10 -13.27 9.51
CA LEU A 85 3.03 -14.30 8.48
C LEU A 85 3.49 -15.61 9.08
N GLN A 86 2.68 -16.67 8.96
CA GLN A 86 2.96 -17.94 9.62
C GLN A 86 4.20 -18.61 9.03
N ASP A 87 4.38 -18.50 7.72
CA ASP A 87 5.57 -18.96 7.01
C ASP A 87 6.07 -17.84 6.08
N LYS A 88 7.30 -17.36 6.32
CA LYS A 88 7.95 -16.34 5.49
C LYS A 88 8.11 -16.75 4.03
N ASN A 89 7.95 -18.04 3.71
CA ASN A 89 8.16 -18.59 2.37
C ASN A 89 6.85 -18.93 1.63
N LYS A 90 5.70 -18.83 2.28
CA LYS A 90 4.43 -19.29 1.72
C LYS A 90 3.28 -18.38 2.13
N ILE A 91 2.59 -17.84 1.13
CA ILE A 91 1.30 -17.19 1.31
C ILE A 91 0.23 -18.22 0.99
N SER A 92 -0.56 -18.58 2.00
CA SER A 92 -1.55 -19.66 1.96
C SER A 92 -3.00 -19.18 2.14
N SER A 93 -3.20 -17.95 2.57
CA SER A 93 -4.54 -17.36 2.76
C SER A 93 -4.61 -15.91 2.26
N TYR A 94 -5.85 -15.40 2.07
CA TYR A 94 -6.06 -13.98 1.78
C TYR A 94 -5.64 -13.06 2.91
N LYS A 95 -5.68 -13.54 4.17
CA LYS A 95 -5.13 -12.81 5.32
C LYS A 95 -3.63 -12.58 5.19
N GLU A 96 -2.89 -13.63 4.87
CA GLU A 96 -1.45 -13.52 4.64
C GLU A 96 -1.14 -12.67 3.40
N LEU A 97 -1.95 -12.77 2.34
CA LEU A 97 -1.77 -11.96 1.14
C LEU A 97 -2.03 -10.46 1.40
N TYR A 98 -3.03 -10.15 2.22
CA TYR A 98 -3.30 -8.80 2.70
C TYR A 98 -2.13 -8.28 3.56
N SER A 99 -1.72 -9.04 4.58
CA SER A 99 -0.56 -8.71 5.42
C SER A 99 0.70 -8.45 4.60
N PHE A 100 0.96 -9.28 3.58
CA PHE A 100 2.09 -9.07 2.68
C PHE A 100 1.96 -7.77 1.88
N SER A 101 0.79 -7.51 1.31
CA SER A 101 0.58 -6.34 0.45
C SER A 101 0.73 -5.04 1.23
N ILE A 102 0.19 -4.96 2.45
CA ILE A 102 0.29 -3.76 3.29
C ILE A 102 1.70 -3.55 3.83
N LYS A 103 2.45 -4.61 4.16
CA LYS A 103 3.88 -4.52 4.50
C LYS A 103 4.68 -3.88 3.36
N MET A 104 4.41 -4.31 2.12
CA MET A 104 5.11 -3.79 0.95
C MET A 104 4.76 -2.33 0.65
N GLU A 105 3.51 -1.95 0.83
CA GLU A 105 3.08 -0.56 0.73
C GLU A 105 3.79 0.33 1.76
N ILE A 106 3.83 -0.10 3.04
CA ILE A 106 4.52 0.61 4.13
C ILE A 106 6.02 0.74 3.85
N LEU A 107 6.66 -0.31 3.34
CA LEU A 107 8.07 -0.28 2.96
C LEU A 107 8.35 0.77 1.87
N CYS A 108 7.46 0.89 0.87
CA CYS A 108 7.59 1.90 -0.17
C CYS A 108 7.39 3.32 0.39
N GLU A 109 6.37 3.53 1.23
CA GLU A 109 6.10 4.82 1.87
C GLU A 109 7.28 5.26 2.76
N LEU A 110 7.82 4.36 3.58
CA LEU A 110 8.99 4.65 4.41
C LEU A 110 10.22 4.96 3.55
N THR A 111 10.40 4.24 2.43
CA THR A 111 11.49 4.50 1.48
C THR A 111 11.39 5.91 0.89
N ILE A 112 10.20 6.32 0.43
CA ILE A 112 9.94 7.69 -0.07
C ILE A 112 10.25 8.72 1.02
N MET A 113 9.77 8.50 2.24
CA MET A 113 10.01 9.39 3.38
C MET A 113 11.51 9.55 3.67
N LEU A 114 12.27 8.45 3.72
CA LEU A 114 13.70 8.49 3.99
C LEU A 114 14.49 9.21 2.89
N ILE A 115 14.15 8.98 1.62
CA ILE A 115 14.77 9.70 0.49
C ILE A 115 14.42 11.19 0.57
N GLY A 116 13.17 11.54 0.88
CA GLY A 116 12.73 12.93 1.00
C GLY A 116 13.40 13.67 2.17
N ILE A 117 13.56 13.02 3.33
CA ILE A 117 14.33 13.58 4.44
C ILE A 117 15.80 13.75 4.02
N TRP A 118 16.38 12.77 3.34
CA TRP A 118 17.76 12.88 2.84
C TRP A 118 17.93 14.04 1.84
N GLN A 119 17.00 14.20 0.89
CA GLN A 119 16.94 15.36 -0.01
C GLN A 119 16.89 16.67 0.78
N ASN A 120 15.97 16.79 1.74
CA ASN A 120 15.80 18.00 2.55
C ASN A 120 17.03 18.33 3.40
N LEU A 121 17.69 17.33 3.98
CA LEU A 121 18.94 17.51 4.70
C LEU A 121 20.04 18.03 3.77
N CYS A 122 20.15 17.49 2.55
CA CYS A 122 21.08 18.00 1.54
C CYS A 122 20.81 19.46 1.15
N ILE A 123 19.53 19.90 1.14
CA ILE A 123 19.17 21.31 0.91
C ILE A 123 19.54 22.17 2.13
N GLN A 124 19.16 21.75 3.33
CA GLN A 124 19.29 22.54 4.56
C GLN A 124 20.73 22.75 5.02
N ILE A 125 21.58 21.74 4.84
CA ILE A 125 22.99 21.83 5.24
C ILE A 125 23.71 22.87 4.38
N GLY A 126 23.29 23.06 3.12
CA GLY A 126 24.05 23.80 2.12
C GLY A 126 25.37 23.08 1.85
N PHE A 127 25.75 22.86 0.60
CA PHE A 127 26.99 22.12 0.30
C PHE A 127 28.29 22.86 0.73
N ASP A 128 28.18 23.98 1.44
CA ASP A 128 29.28 24.74 2.02
C ASP A 128 29.83 24.03 3.28
N GLY A 129 30.75 23.10 3.04
CA GLY A 129 31.56 22.46 4.10
C GLY A 129 31.31 20.96 4.29
N TYR A 130 30.25 20.41 3.70
CA TYR A 130 30.02 18.97 3.69
C TYR A 130 30.83 18.32 2.57
N GLN A 131 31.90 17.60 2.93
CA GLN A 131 32.81 17.05 1.93
C GLN A 131 32.11 15.96 1.11
N ILE A 132 32.45 15.85 -0.17
CA ILE A 132 31.96 14.79 -1.08
C ILE A 132 32.18 13.38 -0.47
N ARG A 133 33.24 13.21 0.31
CA ARG A 133 33.54 11.95 1.01
C ARG A 133 32.50 11.62 2.08
N ASP A 134 32.08 12.60 2.87
CA ASP A 134 31.10 12.43 3.94
C ASP A 134 29.73 12.13 3.33
N PHE A 135 29.34 12.89 2.30
CA PHE A 135 28.14 12.63 1.50
C PHE A 135 28.07 11.20 0.97
N LYS A 136 29.16 10.69 0.39
CA LYS A 136 29.22 9.30 -0.10
C LYS A 136 29.11 8.26 1.01
N THR A 137 29.74 8.54 2.16
CA THR A 137 29.75 7.61 3.29
C THR A 137 28.36 7.51 3.90
N ASP A 138 27.71 8.65 4.09
CA ASP A 138 26.35 8.76 4.63
C ASP A 138 25.31 8.18 3.67
N SER A 139 25.43 8.52 2.38
CA SER A 139 24.64 7.92 1.30
C SER A 139 24.73 6.40 1.25
N ASN A 140 25.95 5.84 1.34
CA ASN A 140 26.13 4.38 1.37
C ASN A 140 25.59 3.75 2.66
N THR A 141 25.70 4.46 3.80
CA THR A 141 25.13 3.99 5.07
C THR A 141 23.61 3.88 4.97
N ILE A 142 22.93 4.91 4.43
CA ILE A 142 21.48 4.90 4.19
C ILE A 142 21.11 3.76 3.24
N LYS A 143 21.81 3.63 2.11
CA LYS A 143 21.59 2.56 1.13
C LYS A 143 21.65 1.18 1.78
N ASN A 144 22.73 0.88 2.49
CA ASN A 144 22.96 -0.43 3.07
C ASN A 144 21.95 -0.73 4.19
N ALA A 145 21.61 0.27 4.99
CA ALA A 145 20.57 0.17 6.00
C ALA A 145 19.20 -0.14 5.39
N MET A 146 18.84 0.54 4.29
CA MET A 146 17.59 0.29 3.56
C MET A 146 17.56 -1.08 2.88
N ILE A 147 18.67 -1.53 2.28
CA ILE A 147 18.80 -2.90 1.75
C ILE A 147 18.59 -3.92 2.88
N GLY A 148 19.27 -3.72 4.03
CA GLY A 148 19.12 -4.57 5.21
C GLY A 148 17.69 -4.61 5.73
N PHE A 149 17.00 -3.47 5.77
CA PHE A 149 15.60 -3.35 6.14
C PHE A 149 14.68 -4.07 5.16
N GLY A 150 14.90 -3.88 3.85
CA GLY A 150 14.17 -4.57 2.79
C GLY A 150 14.27 -6.09 2.92
N ASN A 151 15.47 -6.60 3.18
CA ASN A 151 15.71 -8.02 3.41
C ASN A 151 15.02 -8.56 4.67
N LYS A 152 14.88 -7.75 5.73
CA LYS A 152 14.21 -8.15 6.98
C LYS A 152 12.69 -8.27 6.83
N ILE A 153 12.08 -7.39 6.03
CA ILE A 153 10.62 -7.33 5.80
C ILE A 153 10.19 -8.23 4.64
N GLN A 154 11.12 -8.60 3.77
CA GLN A 154 10.84 -9.47 2.63
C GLN A 154 10.34 -10.86 3.07
N ASN A 155 9.25 -11.30 2.44
CA ASN A 155 8.90 -12.71 2.37
C ASN A 155 9.52 -13.31 1.11
N HIS A 156 10.08 -14.50 1.25
CA HIS A 156 11.12 -15.00 0.36
C HIS A 156 10.66 -15.21 -1.09
N LYS A 157 11.65 -15.23 -2.00
CA LYS A 157 11.69 -15.38 -3.48
C LYS A 157 11.88 -14.11 -4.32
N ILE A 158 11.52 -12.91 -3.87
CA ILE A 158 11.73 -11.67 -4.66
C ILE A 158 12.28 -10.54 -3.78
N PRO A 159 13.56 -10.16 -3.93
CA PRO A 159 14.13 -9.01 -3.23
C PRO A 159 13.44 -7.72 -3.67
N MET A 160 12.88 -6.99 -2.71
CA MET A 160 12.12 -5.77 -2.98
C MET A 160 13.02 -4.54 -3.10
N ILE A 161 14.16 -4.56 -2.41
CA ILE A 161 15.23 -3.57 -2.54
C ILE A 161 16.46 -4.34 -3.03
N LEU A 162 17.00 -3.95 -4.18
CA LEU A 162 18.17 -4.60 -4.77
C LEU A 162 19.46 -3.87 -4.39
N GLU A 163 20.48 -4.64 -4.05
CA GLU A 163 21.89 -4.26 -4.13
C GLU A 163 22.37 -4.70 -5.52
N HIS A 164 22.85 -3.81 -6.39
CA HIS A 164 23.28 -4.26 -7.71
C HIS A 164 24.65 -4.94 -7.58
N GLN A 165 24.64 -6.27 -7.61
CA GLN A 165 25.82 -7.01 -8.04
C GLN A 165 25.57 -7.53 -9.45
N THR A 166 26.24 -6.88 -10.40
CA THR A 166 26.54 -7.37 -11.75
C THR A 166 25.36 -7.59 -12.73
N LYS A 167 25.34 -6.73 -13.77
CA LYS A 167 24.71 -6.92 -15.09
C LYS A 167 23.16 -6.93 -15.16
N LYS A 168 22.61 -5.84 -15.69
CA LYS A 168 21.32 -5.76 -16.44
C LYS A 168 20.06 -6.24 -15.68
N ILE A 169 19.83 -5.76 -14.47
CA ILE A 169 18.51 -5.87 -13.81
C ILE A 169 18.07 -4.47 -13.37
N SER A 170 17.78 -3.62 -14.36
CA SER A 170 16.98 -2.43 -14.14
C SER A 170 15.51 -2.84 -14.09
N TRP A 171 14.77 -2.45 -13.06
CA TRP A 171 13.31 -2.26 -13.14
C TRP A 171 12.51 -3.43 -13.77
N LYS A 172 12.89 -4.69 -13.49
CA LYS A 172 12.20 -5.81 -14.11
C LYS A 172 10.90 -6.09 -13.34
N PRO A 173 9.74 -6.10 -14.03
CA PRO A 173 8.52 -6.56 -13.40
C PRO A 173 8.71 -8.01 -12.98
N PHE A 174 8.47 -8.31 -11.72
CA PHE A 174 8.36 -9.67 -11.25
C PHE A 174 6.89 -10.06 -11.15
N LYS A 175 6.61 -11.34 -11.32
CA LYS A 175 5.27 -11.90 -11.25
C LYS A 175 5.19 -12.89 -10.11
N ILE A 176 4.18 -12.75 -9.28
CA ILE A 176 3.85 -13.69 -8.21
C ILE A 176 2.55 -14.39 -8.60
N SER A 177 2.55 -15.72 -8.64
CA SER A 177 1.34 -16.52 -8.88
C SER A 177 1.07 -17.38 -7.65
N LEU A 178 -0.05 -17.14 -6.98
CA LEU A 178 -0.44 -17.81 -5.74
C LEU A 178 -1.72 -18.60 -5.96
N ARG A 179 -1.78 -19.82 -5.43
CA ARG A 179 -3.01 -20.60 -5.36
C ARG A 179 -3.55 -20.49 -3.93
N LEU A 180 -4.67 -19.82 -3.76
CA LEU A 180 -5.26 -19.53 -2.46
C LEU A 180 -6.64 -20.18 -2.34
N PRO A 181 -7.02 -20.66 -1.15
CA PRO A 181 -8.39 -21.07 -0.86
C PRO A 181 -9.35 -19.91 -1.13
N TRP A 182 -10.39 -20.15 -1.90
CA TRP A 182 -11.44 -19.17 -2.20
C TRP A 182 -12.79 -19.87 -2.17
N PHE A 183 -13.55 -19.58 -1.12
CA PHE A 183 -14.89 -20.10 -0.87
C PHE A 183 -15.04 -21.61 -1.15
N GLY A 184 -14.22 -22.44 -0.49
CA GLY A 184 -14.25 -23.90 -0.64
C GLY A 184 -13.60 -24.44 -1.93
N GLY A 185 -13.18 -23.56 -2.84
CA GLY A 185 -12.36 -23.89 -4.00
C GLY A 185 -10.94 -23.34 -3.89
N ILE A 186 -10.21 -23.38 -5.01
CA ILE A 186 -8.87 -22.79 -5.14
C ILE A 186 -8.90 -21.75 -6.24
N LYS A 187 -8.42 -20.54 -5.95
CA LYS A 187 -8.26 -19.46 -6.92
C LYS A 187 -6.78 -19.15 -7.15
N THR A 188 -6.42 -18.89 -8.40
CA THR A 188 -5.08 -18.42 -8.75
C THR A 188 -5.06 -16.90 -8.80
N GLU A 189 -4.32 -16.27 -7.88
CA GLU A 189 -4.04 -14.84 -7.87
C GLU A 189 -2.70 -14.55 -8.56
N LYS A 190 -2.68 -13.54 -9.42
CA LYS A 190 -1.49 -13.11 -10.14
C LYS A 190 -1.19 -11.65 -9.79
N LEU A 191 -0.04 -11.41 -9.17
CA LEU A 191 0.48 -10.08 -8.89
C LEU A 191 1.63 -9.77 -9.83
N ILE A 192 1.77 -8.50 -10.17
CA ILE A 192 2.91 -7.99 -10.93
C ILE A 192 3.43 -6.78 -10.18
N SER A 193 4.67 -6.78 -9.72
CA SER A 193 5.26 -5.59 -9.09
C SER A 193 6.70 -5.42 -9.54
N TYR A 194 7.38 -4.38 -9.04
CA TYR A 194 8.75 -4.04 -9.41
C TYR A 194 9.63 -3.93 -8.18
N THR A 195 10.91 -4.22 -8.38
CA THR A 195 11.95 -4.04 -7.36
C THR A 195 12.39 -2.58 -7.31
N ILE A 196 12.69 -2.09 -6.12
CA ILE A 196 13.29 -0.77 -5.87
C ILE A 196 14.80 -0.90 -6.06
N ASP A 197 15.35 -0.06 -6.93
CA ASP A 197 16.79 0.03 -7.19
C ASP A 197 17.33 1.34 -6.61
N LEU A 198 17.99 1.25 -5.45
CA LEU A 198 18.56 2.42 -4.77
C LEU A 198 19.86 2.90 -5.42
N GLU A 199 20.47 2.13 -6.32
CA GLU A 199 21.71 2.54 -6.98
C GLU A 199 21.51 3.68 -7.97
N GLN A 200 20.28 3.94 -8.39
CA GLN A 200 19.94 5.15 -9.15
C GLN A 200 20.32 6.46 -8.43
N ILE A 201 20.43 6.43 -7.10
CA ILE A 201 20.92 7.55 -6.29
C ILE A 201 22.39 7.35 -5.90
N PHE A 202 22.74 6.14 -5.49
CA PHE A 202 23.98 5.87 -4.75
C PHE A 202 25.11 5.23 -5.58
N GLY A 203 24.83 4.82 -6.81
CA GLY A 203 25.78 4.24 -7.76
C GLY A 203 26.41 5.26 -8.71
N LEU A 204 26.10 6.55 -8.58
CA LEU A 204 26.74 7.62 -9.33
C LEU A 204 28.24 7.62 -9.01
N ASP A 205 29.08 7.20 -9.97
CA ASP A 205 30.54 7.30 -9.85
C ASP A 205 30.98 8.70 -10.25
N PRO A 206 31.38 9.57 -9.31
CA PRO A 206 31.85 10.90 -9.66
C PRO A 206 33.17 10.89 -10.44
N LYS A 207 33.83 9.73 -10.63
CA LYS A 207 35.02 9.62 -11.48
C LYS A 207 34.73 9.53 -12.98
N GLN A 208 33.48 9.30 -13.40
CA GLN A 208 33.08 9.41 -14.82
C GLN A 208 33.00 10.86 -15.32
N ILE A 209 33.25 11.81 -14.43
CA ILE A 209 33.17 13.26 -14.67
C ILE A 209 34.58 13.81 -14.43
N LYS A 210 35.43 13.75 -15.45
CA LYS A 210 36.72 14.47 -15.44
C LYS A 210 36.54 15.80 -16.14
N GLY A 211 36.50 16.89 -15.37
CA GLY A 211 36.77 18.22 -15.89
C GLY A 211 35.98 19.35 -15.22
N SER A 212 36.73 20.19 -14.49
CA SER A 212 36.48 21.62 -14.21
C SER A 212 35.86 22.04 -12.87
N ASN A 213 36.39 23.17 -12.39
CA ASN A 213 36.30 23.81 -11.08
C ASN A 213 34.87 24.24 -10.66
N GLN A 214 34.62 24.23 -9.34
CA GLN A 214 33.60 24.91 -8.51
C GLN A 214 32.12 24.95 -8.97
N SER A 215 31.83 25.11 -10.26
CA SER A 215 30.54 24.88 -10.91
C SER A 215 30.00 23.45 -10.75
N GLU A 216 30.87 22.49 -10.43
CA GLU A 216 30.56 21.07 -10.22
C GLU A 216 29.58 20.80 -9.08
N ILE A 217 29.59 21.59 -7.99
CA ILE A 217 28.69 21.33 -6.85
C ILE A 217 27.24 21.63 -7.26
N SER A 218 26.98 22.76 -7.91
CA SER A 218 25.62 23.14 -8.35
C SER A 218 25.01 22.18 -9.40
N LEU A 219 25.82 21.69 -10.34
CA LEU A 219 25.42 20.68 -11.33
C LEU A 219 25.15 19.31 -10.67
N ARG A 220 25.98 18.90 -9.70
CA ARG A 220 25.81 17.66 -8.93
C ARG A 220 24.61 17.70 -8.00
N THR A 221 24.26 18.86 -7.45
CA THR A 221 23.05 19.06 -6.66
C THR A 221 21.79 18.87 -7.51
N THR A 222 21.77 19.43 -8.73
CA THR A 222 20.64 19.31 -9.66
C THR A 222 20.47 17.87 -10.14
N GLU A 223 21.56 17.20 -10.48
CA GLU A 223 21.56 15.79 -10.88
C GLU A 223 21.11 14.87 -9.73
N PHE A 224 21.65 15.07 -8.52
CA PHE A 224 21.21 14.36 -7.32
C PHE A 224 19.72 14.56 -7.04
N PHE A 225 19.20 15.79 -7.11
CA PHE A 225 17.77 16.06 -6.95
C PHE A 225 16.93 15.43 -8.05
N SER A 226 17.40 15.46 -9.30
CA SER A 226 16.71 14.78 -10.39
C SER A 226 16.65 13.26 -10.17
N HIS A 227 17.74 12.62 -9.76
CA HIS A 227 17.78 11.17 -9.52
C HIS A 227 16.93 10.75 -8.32
N THR A 228 17.01 11.50 -7.22
CA THR A 228 16.21 11.25 -6.02
C THR A 228 14.72 11.48 -6.27
N THR A 229 14.34 12.55 -6.98
CA THR A 229 12.94 12.79 -7.38
C THR A 229 12.44 11.73 -8.35
N ASN A 230 13.26 11.31 -9.32
CA ASN A 230 12.91 10.21 -10.20
C ASN A 230 12.69 8.93 -9.40
N LEU A 231 13.57 8.59 -8.45
CA LEU A 231 13.38 7.41 -7.60
C LEU A 231 12.13 7.52 -6.72
N ILE A 232 11.84 8.68 -6.15
CA ILE A 232 10.60 8.90 -5.37
C ILE A 232 9.37 8.62 -6.25
N ASN A 233 9.27 9.21 -7.43
CA ASN A 233 8.15 9.00 -8.35
C ASN A 233 7.99 7.52 -8.73
N LEU A 234 9.12 6.87 -8.93
CA LEU A 234 9.25 5.47 -9.28
C LEU A 234 8.79 4.55 -8.15
N VAL A 235 9.25 4.78 -6.91
CA VAL A 235 8.81 4.06 -5.71
C VAL A 235 7.34 4.35 -5.43
N ASP A 236 6.85 5.57 -5.69
CA ASP A 236 5.44 5.93 -5.52
C ASP A 236 4.53 5.17 -6.49
N GLY A 237 4.98 4.95 -7.73
CA GLY A 237 4.28 4.05 -8.67
C GLY A 237 4.22 2.59 -8.19
N ILE A 238 5.27 2.10 -7.54
CA ILE A 238 5.31 0.76 -6.94
C ILE A 238 4.36 0.70 -5.73
N ARG A 239 4.41 1.72 -4.87
CA ARG A 239 3.53 1.88 -3.72
C ARG A 239 2.07 1.88 -4.11
N ALA A 240 1.67 2.68 -5.10
CA ALA A 240 0.29 2.74 -5.58
C ALA A 240 -0.23 1.36 -6.03
N ARG A 241 0.65 0.53 -6.61
CA ARG A 241 0.30 -0.84 -6.97
C ARG A 241 0.13 -1.75 -5.75
N TRP A 242 1.01 -1.66 -4.77
CA TRP A 242 0.83 -2.39 -3.51
C TRP A 242 -0.41 -1.94 -2.74
N HIS A 243 -0.73 -0.65 -2.77
CA HIS A 243 -1.97 -0.11 -2.22
C HIS A 243 -3.21 -0.74 -2.86
N GLN A 244 -3.24 -0.82 -4.20
CA GLN A 244 -4.31 -1.51 -4.92
C GLN A 244 -4.49 -2.96 -4.43
N TYR A 245 -3.39 -3.67 -4.20
CA TYR A 245 -3.42 -5.05 -3.70
C TYR A 245 -3.86 -5.12 -2.23
N ALA A 246 -3.35 -4.26 -1.37
CA ALA A 246 -3.75 -4.18 0.04
C ALA A 246 -5.26 -3.94 0.17
N VAL A 247 -5.80 -2.96 -0.56
CA VAL A 247 -7.24 -2.68 -0.58
C VAL A 247 -8.02 -3.90 -1.07
N ARG A 248 -7.66 -4.48 -2.22
CA ARG A 248 -8.38 -5.65 -2.77
C ARG A 248 -8.38 -6.83 -1.80
N PHE A 249 -7.21 -7.17 -1.27
CA PHE A 249 -7.05 -8.35 -0.43
C PHE A 249 -7.62 -8.16 0.97
N TYR A 250 -7.74 -6.92 1.46
CA TYR A 250 -8.53 -6.61 2.65
C TYR A 250 -9.98 -7.07 2.49
N TYR A 251 -10.66 -6.67 1.40
CA TYR A 251 -12.05 -7.10 1.18
C TYR A 251 -12.17 -8.59 0.86
N MET A 252 -11.21 -9.17 0.12
CA MET A 252 -11.21 -10.62 -0.13
C MET A 252 -10.99 -11.42 1.16
N GLU A 253 -10.10 -10.98 2.05
CA GLU A 253 -9.91 -11.56 3.39
C GLU A 253 -11.19 -11.49 4.20
N TYR A 254 -11.85 -10.32 4.23
CA TYR A 254 -13.12 -10.15 4.94
C TYR A 254 -14.18 -11.14 4.45
N ALA A 255 -14.36 -11.23 3.13
CA ALA A 255 -15.35 -12.11 2.52
C ALA A 255 -15.06 -13.59 2.79
N GLN A 256 -13.79 -14.00 2.63
CA GLN A 256 -13.32 -15.36 2.88
C GLN A 256 -13.46 -15.74 4.36
N ARG A 257 -13.10 -14.83 5.29
CA ARG A 257 -13.21 -15.06 6.73
C ARG A 257 -14.67 -15.26 7.15
N LYS A 258 -15.58 -14.42 6.67
CA LYS A 258 -17.03 -14.57 6.95
C LYS A 258 -17.57 -15.90 6.42
N TYR A 259 -17.10 -16.33 5.25
CA TYR A 259 -17.44 -17.64 4.72
C TYR A 259 -16.90 -18.80 5.57
N GLU A 260 -15.63 -18.76 5.96
CA GLU A 260 -15.03 -19.81 6.80
C GLU A 260 -15.68 -19.90 8.18
N SER A 261 -15.95 -18.75 8.82
CA SER A 261 -16.70 -18.71 10.09
C SER A 261 -18.06 -19.38 9.96
N TRP A 262 -18.78 -19.11 8.87
CA TRP A 262 -20.05 -19.75 8.60
C TRP A 262 -19.93 -21.25 8.30
N GLN A 263 -18.92 -21.69 7.55
CA GLN A 263 -18.67 -23.12 7.33
C GLN A 263 -18.39 -23.85 8.63
N ASN A 264 -17.65 -23.23 9.56
CA ASN A 264 -17.32 -23.82 10.85
C ASN A 264 -18.54 -23.87 11.79
N LEU A 265 -19.48 -22.93 11.67
CA LEU A 265 -20.78 -22.97 12.36
C LEU A 265 -21.72 -24.06 11.78
N LYS A 266 -21.39 -24.59 10.61
CA LYS A 266 -22.27 -25.42 9.77
C LYS A 266 -22.29 -26.92 10.08
N MET A 267 -22.00 -27.29 11.32
CA MET A 267 -22.41 -28.61 11.83
C MET A 267 -23.94 -28.74 12.04
N ARG A 268 -24.79 -27.71 11.80
CA ARG A 268 -26.23 -27.81 12.16
C ARG A 268 -27.37 -27.34 11.25
N ASN A 269 -27.27 -26.49 10.19
CA ASN A 269 -28.50 -25.98 9.52
C ASN A 269 -28.50 -25.87 7.96
N SER A 270 -29.69 -26.03 7.38
CA SER A 270 -30.08 -26.07 5.95
C SER A 270 -30.03 -24.75 5.17
N HIS A 271 -29.67 -23.63 5.80
CA HIS A 271 -29.84 -22.28 5.25
C HIS A 271 -28.65 -21.82 4.38
N HIS A 272 -28.16 -22.69 3.50
CA HIS A 272 -26.90 -22.48 2.79
C HIS A 272 -26.90 -21.22 1.90
N LYS A 273 -27.95 -21.09 1.09
CA LYS A 273 -28.08 -20.06 0.06
C LYS A 273 -28.28 -18.66 0.66
N HIS A 274 -29.01 -18.59 1.77
CA HIS A 274 -29.30 -17.37 2.49
C HIS A 274 -28.01 -16.67 2.97
N TYR A 275 -27.15 -17.40 3.68
CA TYR A 275 -25.93 -16.84 4.25
C TYR A 275 -24.88 -16.48 3.19
N GLN A 276 -24.80 -17.24 2.09
CA GLN A 276 -23.99 -16.87 0.93
C GLN A 276 -24.45 -15.53 0.34
N ASN A 277 -25.76 -15.31 0.24
CA ASN A 277 -26.32 -14.05 -0.25
C ASN A 277 -26.07 -12.88 0.70
N LEU A 278 -26.03 -13.10 2.02
CA LEU A 278 -25.63 -12.09 3.00
C LEU A 278 -24.15 -11.70 2.82
N ILE A 279 -23.22 -12.67 2.82
CA ILE A 279 -21.78 -12.41 2.60
C ILE A 279 -21.57 -11.63 1.30
N ARG A 280 -22.28 -12.01 0.23
CA ARG A 280 -22.29 -11.31 -1.06
C ARG A 280 -22.72 -9.86 -0.91
N SER A 281 -23.90 -9.62 -0.34
CA SER A 281 -24.53 -8.31 -0.31
C SER A 281 -23.69 -7.33 0.49
N TYR A 282 -23.18 -7.76 1.65
CA TYR A 282 -22.27 -6.97 2.47
C TYR A 282 -20.94 -6.68 1.77
N SER A 283 -20.34 -7.68 1.12
CA SER A 283 -19.06 -7.52 0.43
C SER A 283 -19.19 -6.62 -0.80
N PHE A 284 -20.32 -6.70 -1.52
CA PHE A 284 -20.62 -5.81 -2.64
C PHE A 284 -20.90 -4.38 -2.19
N GLU A 285 -21.70 -4.21 -1.14
CA GLU A 285 -22.03 -2.88 -0.61
C GLU A 285 -20.77 -2.18 -0.12
N SER A 286 -19.95 -2.88 0.64
CA SER A 286 -18.64 -2.43 1.14
C SER A 286 -17.70 -2.02 0.00
N ALA A 287 -17.59 -2.83 -1.05
CA ALA A 287 -16.78 -2.48 -2.22
C ALA A 287 -17.35 -1.28 -2.98
N MET A 288 -18.67 -1.19 -3.15
CA MET A 288 -19.33 -0.09 -3.86
C MET A 288 -19.24 1.23 -3.10
N GLU A 289 -19.42 1.24 -1.78
CA GLU A 289 -19.22 2.43 -0.94
C GLU A 289 -17.78 2.93 -1.02
N THR A 290 -16.81 2.02 -1.08
CA THR A 290 -15.40 2.37 -1.26
C THR A 290 -15.12 2.96 -2.64
N ILE A 291 -15.67 2.35 -3.70
CA ILE A 291 -15.57 2.88 -5.07
C ILE A 291 -16.23 4.26 -5.16
N GLN A 292 -17.40 4.44 -4.55
CA GLN A 292 -18.11 5.71 -4.50
C GLN A 292 -17.26 6.79 -3.83
N ASN A 293 -16.67 6.47 -2.67
CA ASN A 293 -15.78 7.38 -1.98
C ASN A 293 -14.58 7.77 -2.87
N ARG A 294 -13.91 6.79 -3.50
CA ARG A 294 -12.77 7.07 -4.40
C ARG A 294 -13.19 7.89 -5.63
N ALA A 295 -14.35 7.63 -6.20
CA ALA A 295 -14.89 8.40 -7.32
C ALA A 295 -15.19 9.85 -6.94
N TYR A 296 -15.75 10.08 -5.74
CA TYR A 296 -15.95 11.42 -5.19
C TYR A 296 -14.62 12.18 -5.05
N HIS A 297 -13.59 11.53 -4.51
CA HIS A 297 -12.25 12.11 -4.42
C HIS A 297 -11.64 12.43 -5.80
N MET A 298 -11.84 11.58 -6.81
CA MET A 298 -11.36 11.90 -8.16
C MET A 298 -12.07 13.11 -8.80
N GLN A 299 -13.32 13.37 -8.42
CA GLN A 299 -14.11 14.51 -8.92
C GLN A 299 -13.66 15.84 -8.30
N SER A 300 -13.21 15.84 -7.03
CA SER A 300 -12.91 17.08 -6.30
C SER A 300 -11.72 17.88 -6.87
N GLY A 301 -10.97 17.33 -7.83
CA GLY A 301 -9.97 18.06 -8.61
C GLY A 301 -8.64 18.33 -7.88
N VAL A 302 -8.48 17.87 -6.63
CA VAL A 302 -7.32 18.18 -5.75
C VAL A 302 -6.19 17.14 -5.86
N TYR A 303 -6.10 16.38 -6.95
CA TYR A 303 -5.16 15.26 -7.06
C TYR A 303 -4.18 15.40 -8.22
N HIS A 304 -2.91 15.12 -7.94
CA HIS A 304 -1.89 14.93 -8.96
C HIS A 304 -2.24 13.72 -9.85
N SER A 305 -1.67 13.66 -11.05
CA SER A 305 -1.96 12.58 -12.02
C SER A 305 -1.74 11.18 -11.46
N ILE A 306 -0.73 11.00 -10.60
CA ILE A 306 -0.38 9.73 -9.96
C ILE A 306 -1.45 9.30 -8.95
N ASP A 307 -1.96 10.22 -8.14
CA ASP A 307 -3.03 9.92 -7.18
C ASP A 307 -4.30 9.47 -7.89
N ARG A 308 -4.66 10.15 -8.98
CA ARG A 308 -5.80 9.76 -9.82
C ARG A 308 -5.63 8.36 -10.39
N GLN A 309 -4.45 8.03 -10.89
CA GLN A 309 -4.12 6.70 -11.41
C GLN A 309 -4.20 5.64 -10.30
N SER A 310 -3.71 5.94 -9.09
CA SER A 310 -3.81 5.06 -7.92
C SER A 310 -5.26 4.76 -7.56
N GLN A 311 -6.11 5.79 -7.47
CA GLN A 311 -7.54 5.61 -7.21
C GLN A 311 -8.21 4.77 -8.32
N GLN A 312 -7.82 4.95 -9.59
CA GLN A 312 -8.36 4.20 -10.72
C GLN A 312 -8.03 2.71 -10.64
N MET A 313 -6.79 2.41 -10.25
CA MET A 313 -6.32 1.06 -10.02
C MET A 313 -7.12 0.40 -8.90
N VAL A 314 -7.36 1.10 -7.78
CA VAL A 314 -8.19 0.62 -6.67
C VAL A 314 -9.61 0.29 -7.14
N VAL A 315 -10.28 1.22 -7.82
CA VAL A 315 -11.64 1.01 -8.34
C VAL A 315 -11.71 -0.22 -9.24
N SER A 316 -10.79 -0.32 -10.20
CA SER A 316 -10.73 -1.45 -11.14
C SER A 316 -10.51 -2.78 -10.41
N SER A 317 -9.65 -2.78 -9.39
CA SER A 317 -9.37 -3.93 -8.54
C SER A 317 -10.60 -4.43 -7.77
N LEU A 318 -11.36 -3.49 -7.20
CA LEU A 318 -12.56 -3.80 -6.43
C LEU A 318 -13.67 -4.35 -7.32
N VAL A 319 -13.85 -3.81 -8.53
CA VAL A 319 -14.84 -4.38 -9.45
C VAL A 319 -14.45 -5.78 -9.91
N LEU A 320 -13.16 -6.05 -10.16
CA LEU A 320 -12.69 -7.41 -10.44
C LEU A 320 -12.95 -8.37 -9.26
N MET A 321 -12.68 -7.93 -8.03
CA MET A 321 -13.00 -8.70 -6.83
C MET A 321 -14.50 -9.02 -6.73
N MET A 322 -15.36 -8.02 -6.99
CA MET A 322 -16.80 -8.24 -7.02
C MET A 322 -17.18 -9.26 -8.09
N LYS A 323 -16.64 -9.16 -9.32
CA LYS A 323 -16.88 -10.14 -10.39
C LYS A 323 -16.47 -11.56 -9.99
N ASP A 324 -15.34 -11.71 -9.33
CA ASP A 324 -14.86 -13.00 -8.86
C ASP A 324 -15.75 -13.59 -7.77
N LEU A 325 -16.25 -12.76 -6.85
CA LEU A 325 -17.22 -13.16 -5.84
C LEU A 325 -18.56 -13.54 -6.47
N GLY A 326 -19.05 -12.75 -7.45
CA GLY A 326 -20.30 -13.01 -8.15
C GLY A 326 -20.29 -14.34 -8.92
N LYS A 327 -19.19 -14.67 -9.60
CA LYS A 327 -19.03 -15.97 -10.28
C LYS A 327 -19.15 -17.14 -9.32
N TRP A 328 -18.58 -17.03 -8.12
CA TRP A 328 -18.60 -18.13 -7.15
C TRP A 328 -20.00 -18.40 -6.57
N ILE A 329 -20.78 -17.35 -6.30
CA ILE A 329 -22.11 -17.46 -5.67
C ILE A 329 -23.19 -17.90 -6.67
N GLY A 330 -22.83 -18.22 -7.92
CA GLY A 330 -23.77 -18.65 -8.95
C GLY A 330 -24.72 -17.52 -9.39
N VAL A 331 -24.22 -16.28 -9.39
CA VAL A 331 -25.02 -15.08 -9.65
C VAL A 331 -25.50 -15.01 -11.11
N ASP A 332 -26.71 -14.48 -11.29
CA ASP A 332 -27.27 -14.12 -12.58
C ASP A 332 -26.33 -13.12 -13.30
N ARG A 333 -25.99 -13.37 -14.57
CA ARG A 333 -25.17 -12.47 -15.41
C ARG A 333 -25.71 -11.04 -15.40
N ASN A 334 -27.00 -10.86 -15.11
CA ASN A 334 -27.64 -9.56 -15.02
C ASN A 334 -27.32 -8.77 -13.75
N LEU A 335 -26.87 -9.35 -12.64
CA LEU A 335 -26.70 -8.60 -11.38
C LEU A 335 -25.68 -7.45 -11.52
N PHE A 336 -24.57 -7.64 -12.24
CA PHE A 336 -23.62 -6.55 -12.50
C PHE A 336 -24.22 -5.44 -13.36
N ARG A 337 -25.14 -5.77 -14.27
CA ARG A 337 -25.92 -4.80 -15.05
C ARG A 337 -26.97 -4.11 -14.18
N THR A 338 -27.64 -4.84 -13.28
CA THR A 338 -28.60 -4.31 -12.30
C THR A 338 -27.93 -3.32 -11.35
N LEU A 339 -26.73 -3.66 -10.86
CA LEU A 339 -25.88 -2.77 -10.05
C LEU A 339 -25.20 -1.68 -10.90
N LYS A 340 -25.43 -1.67 -12.21
CA LYS A 340 -24.84 -0.75 -13.19
C LYS A 340 -23.32 -0.70 -13.20
N LEU A 341 -22.67 -1.72 -12.67
CA LEU A 341 -21.21 -1.90 -12.66
C LEU A 341 -20.66 -2.37 -14.02
N GLU A 342 -21.55 -2.79 -14.90
CA GLU A 342 -21.28 -3.19 -16.27
C GLU A 342 -22.19 -2.40 -17.22
N ASN A 343 -21.62 -1.79 -18.25
CA ASN A 343 -22.37 -1.10 -19.30
C ASN A 343 -23.04 -2.10 -20.26
N SER A 344 -23.88 -1.59 -21.17
CA SER A 344 -24.61 -2.42 -22.15
C SER A 344 -23.72 -3.27 -23.06
N TYR A 345 -22.45 -2.89 -23.24
CA TYR A 345 -21.45 -3.58 -24.06
C TYR A 345 -20.59 -4.57 -23.27
N GLY A 346 -20.84 -4.75 -21.97
CA GLY A 346 -20.03 -5.62 -21.11
C GLY A 346 -18.79 -4.96 -20.51
N GLY A 347 -18.58 -3.66 -20.76
CA GLY A 347 -17.51 -2.86 -20.20
C GLY A 347 -17.77 -2.55 -18.72
N ILE A 348 -16.73 -2.70 -17.89
CA ILE A 348 -16.80 -2.42 -16.46
C ILE A 348 -16.80 -0.91 -16.20
N ILE A 349 -17.51 -0.42 -15.17
CA ILE A 349 -17.33 0.96 -14.69
C ILE A 349 -15.82 1.25 -14.57
N SER A 350 -15.37 2.23 -15.35
CA SER A 350 -14.02 2.77 -15.26
C SER A 350 -14.13 4.24 -14.89
N VAL A 351 -13.57 4.61 -13.75
CA VAL A 351 -13.55 6.00 -13.29
C VAL A 351 -12.27 6.65 -13.82
N SER A 352 -12.16 6.79 -15.14
CA SER A 352 -10.93 7.23 -15.81
C SER A 352 -10.76 8.77 -15.84
N THR A 353 -11.87 9.50 -15.68
CA THR A 353 -11.95 10.97 -15.76
C THR A 353 -12.96 11.51 -14.75
N GLY A 354 -12.89 12.81 -14.42
CA GLY A 354 -13.89 13.46 -13.55
C GLY A 354 -15.32 13.33 -14.09
N MET A 355 -15.51 13.38 -15.41
CA MET A 355 -16.82 13.16 -16.03
C MET A 355 -17.33 11.73 -15.79
N SER A 356 -16.48 10.73 -16.05
CA SER A 356 -16.85 9.33 -15.77
C SER A 356 -17.09 9.06 -14.28
N ALA A 357 -16.44 9.83 -13.39
CA ALA A 357 -16.68 9.74 -11.95
C ALA A 357 -18.08 10.20 -11.57
N ILE A 358 -18.54 11.32 -12.13
CA ILE A 358 -19.91 11.84 -11.92
C ILE A 358 -20.95 10.81 -12.38
N ASP A 359 -20.79 10.26 -13.58
CA ASP A 359 -21.71 9.25 -14.12
C ASP A 359 -21.69 7.97 -13.29
N SER A 360 -20.50 7.57 -12.81
CA SER A 360 -20.33 6.40 -11.96
C SER A 360 -20.95 6.59 -10.58
N LEU A 361 -20.82 7.77 -9.96
CA LEU A 361 -21.38 8.06 -8.64
C LEU A 361 -22.88 7.82 -8.58
N LYS A 362 -23.62 8.33 -9.56
CA LYS A 362 -25.08 8.12 -9.66
C LYS A 362 -25.45 6.63 -9.77
N ASN A 363 -24.67 5.87 -10.53
CA ASN A 363 -24.88 4.43 -10.69
C ASN A 363 -24.54 3.65 -9.42
N LEU A 364 -23.46 4.03 -8.73
CA LEU A 364 -23.01 3.43 -7.48
C LEU A 364 -24.04 3.66 -6.36
N GLU A 365 -24.59 4.87 -6.24
CA GLU A 365 -25.65 5.18 -5.28
C GLU A 365 -26.88 4.28 -5.45
N GLN A 366 -27.30 4.07 -6.71
CA GLN A 366 -28.44 3.20 -7.01
C GLN A 366 -28.13 1.73 -6.68
N GLY A 367 -26.94 1.24 -7.03
CA GLY A 367 -26.53 -0.12 -6.68
C GLY A 367 -26.40 -0.34 -5.18
N ILE A 368 -25.88 0.63 -4.43
CA ILE A 368 -25.80 0.58 -2.96
C ILE A 368 -27.22 0.53 -2.35
N ARG A 369 -28.16 1.35 -2.84
CA ARG A 369 -29.56 1.29 -2.40
C ARG A 369 -30.19 -0.08 -2.68
N PHE A 370 -29.98 -0.63 -3.87
CA PHE A 370 -30.46 -1.97 -4.22
C PHE A 370 -29.89 -3.04 -3.29
N LEU A 371 -28.59 -3.01 -2.99
CA LEU A 371 -27.95 -3.97 -2.07
C LEU A 371 -28.48 -3.84 -0.64
N LYS A 372 -28.74 -2.61 -0.17
CA LYS A 372 -29.39 -2.35 1.13
C LYS A 372 -30.80 -2.93 1.19
N GLU A 373 -31.57 -2.82 0.11
CA GLU A 373 -32.91 -3.42 0.00
C GLU A 373 -32.86 -4.95 -0.07
N GLU A 374 -31.96 -5.54 -0.87
CA GLU A 374 -31.77 -6.99 -0.90
C GLU A 374 -31.37 -7.53 0.47
N ARG A 375 -30.42 -6.87 1.14
CA ARG A 375 -30.01 -7.22 2.50
C ARG A 375 -31.17 -7.23 3.49
N LYS A 376 -32.04 -6.20 3.46
CA LYS A 376 -33.24 -6.14 4.32
C LYS A 376 -34.18 -7.32 4.09
N LYS A 377 -34.34 -7.78 2.85
CA LYS A 377 -35.17 -8.96 2.54
C LYS A 377 -34.63 -10.21 3.22
N PHE A 378 -33.31 -10.40 3.21
CA PHE A 378 -32.70 -11.54 3.89
C PHE A 378 -32.89 -11.49 5.42
N PHE A 379 -32.71 -10.35 6.07
CA PHE A 379 -32.99 -10.26 7.52
C PHE A 379 -34.48 -10.48 7.87
N ALA A 380 -35.40 -10.12 6.97
CA ALA A 380 -36.84 -10.37 7.17
C ALA A 380 -37.21 -11.86 6.99
N GLU A 381 -36.47 -12.63 6.19
CA GLU A 381 -36.67 -14.07 6.01
C GLU A 381 -36.17 -14.91 7.20
N GLU A 382 -35.28 -14.40 8.06
CA GLU A 382 -34.86 -15.06 9.32
C GLU A 382 -35.85 -14.87 10.49
N THR A 383 -36.80 -13.94 10.35
CA THR A 383 -37.78 -13.59 11.40
C THR A 383 -39.19 -14.16 11.17
N LEU A 384 -39.38 -14.87 10.05
CA LEU A 384 -40.58 -15.66 9.70
C LEU A 384 -40.23 -17.15 9.79
#